data_AF-A0A177NP84-F1
#
_entry.id   AF-A0A177NP84-F1
#
_cell.length_a   1.000
_cell.length_b   1.000
_cell.length_c   1.000
_cell.angle_alpha   90.00
_cell.angle_beta   90.00
_cell.angle_gamma   90.00
#
_symmetry.space_group_name_H-M   'P 1'
#
loop_
_entity.id
_entity.type
_entity.pdbx_description
1 polymer ?
#
loop_
_entity_poly.entity_id
_entity_poly.type
_entity_poly.pdbx_seq_one_letter_code
_entity_poly.pdbx_strand_id
1 'polypeptide(L)'
;MQHSFIPYSKPNVIYIDVDGTLIINNRANQTLVDWARLRFLEGKEIIVWSARGADNARRAVEICGIGDIVSHTLSKPGYVVDDLGHGFTRYMDIIQVSDIDQSNAPKQRQTRVSMI
;
A
#
# COMPACT_ATOMS: atom_id res chain seq x y z
N MET A 1 -35.84 -4.17 -13.38
CA MET A 1 -35.24 -3.15 -12.51
C MET A 1 -33.87 -2.83 -13.06
N GLN A 2 -33.60 -1.58 -13.45
CA GLN A 2 -32.23 -1.18 -13.85
C GLN A 2 -31.39 -1.13 -12.58
N HIS A 3 -30.45 -2.06 -12.42
CA HIS A 3 -29.41 -1.93 -11.43
C HIS A 3 -28.55 -0.74 -11.85
N SER A 4 -28.70 0.40 -11.16
CA SER A 4 -27.78 1.51 -11.30
C SER A 4 -26.46 1.09 -10.67
N PHE A 5 -25.54 0.57 -11.48
CA PHE A 5 -24.19 0.30 -11.03
C PHE A 5 -23.51 1.65 -10.76
N ILE A 6 -23.06 1.85 -9.51
CA ILE A 6 -22.16 2.95 -9.18
C ILE A 6 -20.91 2.76 -10.07
N PRO A 7 -20.46 3.77 -10.82
CA PRO A 7 -19.22 3.66 -11.57
C PRO A 7 -18.11 3.26 -10.60
N TYR A 8 -17.35 2.21 -10.91
CA TYR A 8 -16.23 1.77 -10.10
C TYR A 8 -15.20 2.91 -10.00
N SER A 9 -15.22 3.66 -8.90
CA SER A 9 -14.14 4.55 -8.52
C SER A 9 -13.13 3.77 -7.68
N LYS A 10 -11.86 4.09 -7.86
CA LYS A 10 -10.80 3.45 -7.09
C LYS A 10 -11.02 3.71 -5.59
N PRO A 11 -11.11 2.65 -4.76
CA PRO A 11 -11.26 2.83 -3.32
C PRO A 11 -10.07 3.57 -2.69
N ASN A 12 -10.32 4.38 -1.65
CA ASN A 12 -9.29 5.10 -0.88
C ASN A 12 -8.64 4.20 0.19
N VAL A 13 -8.18 3.02 -0.21
CA VAL A 13 -7.54 2.04 0.69
C VAL A 13 -6.29 1.47 0.02
N ILE A 14 -5.26 1.24 0.83
CA ILE A 14 -4.00 0.62 0.42
C ILE A 14 -3.85 -0.70 1.18
N TYR A 15 -3.65 -1.78 0.43
CA TYR A 15 -3.30 -3.09 0.96
C TYR A 15 -1.79 -3.29 0.82
N ILE A 16 -1.08 -3.41 1.94
CA ILE A 16 0.38 -3.55 1.99
C ILE A 16 0.73 -5.02 2.26
N ASP A 17 1.51 -5.62 1.36
CA ASP A 17 2.05 -6.96 1.54
C ASP A 17 3.17 -7.02 2.61
N VAL A 18 3.39 -8.21 3.17
CA VAL A 18 4.35 -8.41 4.27
C VAL A 18 5.72 -8.85 3.75
N ASP A 19 5.87 -10.13 3.43
CA ASP A 19 7.18 -10.75 3.20
C ASP A 19 7.79 -10.23 1.89
N GLY A 20 8.99 -9.65 1.96
CA GLY A 20 9.66 -9.04 0.81
C GLY A 20 9.14 -7.65 0.43
N THR A 21 8.15 -7.12 1.16
CA THR A 21 7.55 -5.80 0.92
C THR A 21 7.66 -4.90 2.15
N LEU A 22 6.81 -5.11 3.17
CA LEU A 22 6.87 -4.39 4.45
C LEU A 22 8.04 -4.87 5.32
N ILE A 23 8.38 -6.15 5.24
CA ILE A 23 9.53 -6.77 5.93
C ILE A 23 10.53 -7.27 4.91
N ILE A 24 11.76 -6.77 4.97
CA ILE A 24 12.88 -7.18 4.12
C ILE A 24 14.02 -7.64 5.03
N ASN A 25 14.51 -8.86 4.83
CA ASN A 25 15.59 -9.45 5.65
C ASN A 25 15.34 -9.34 7.17
N ASN A 26 14.11 -9.65 7.60
CA ASN A 26 13.64 -9.56 8.99
C ASN A 26 13.72 -8.14 9.59
N ARG A 27 13.73 -7.09 8.76
CA ARG A 27 13.70 -5.70 9.20
C ARG A 27 12.54 -4.95 8.53
N ALA A 28 12.05 -3.93 9.22
CA ALA A 28 11.08 -3.01 8.64
C ALA A 28 11.66 -2.33 7.40
N ASN A 29 10.88 -2.28 6.32
CA ASN A 29 11.17 -1.45 5.17
C ASN A 29 10.79 0.00 5.51
N GLN A 30 11.74 0.77 6.05
CA GLN A 30 11.46 2.11 6.56
C GLN A 30 10.94 3.07 5.48
N THR A 31 11.46 2.97 4.24
CA THR A 31 10.97 3.79 3.13
C THR A 31 9.47 3.57 2.88
N LEU A 32 9.02 2.32 2.90
CA LEU A 32 7.60 1.97 2.75
C LEU A 32 6.78 2.39 3.97
N VAL A 33 7.33 2.27 5.18
CA VAL A 33 6.67 2.74 6.42
C VAL A 33 6.42 4.24 6.36
N ASP A 34 7.43 5.04 5.99
CA ASP A 34 7.31 6.50 5.90
C ASP A 34 6.32 6.90 4.81
N TRP A 35 6.36 6.20 3.67
CA TRP A 35 5.39 6.38 2.60
C TRP A 35 3.96 6.05 3.06
N ALA A 36 3.75 4.94 3.78
CA ALA A 36 2.43 4.57 4.29
C ALA A 36 1.88 5.60 5.28
N ARG A 37 2.72 6.15 6.16
CA ARG A 37 2.36 7.26 7.06
C ARG A 37 1.91 8.50 6.29
N LEU A 38 2.64 8.89 5.23
CA LEU A 38 2.23 10.01 4.38
C LEU A 38 0.88 9.76 3.71
N ARG A 39 0.65 8.55 3.18
CA ARG A 39 -0.61 8.16 2.57
C ARG A 39 -1.78 8.17 3.58
N PHE A 40 -1.54 7.75 4.81
CA PHE A 40 -2.51 7.83 5.90
C PHE A 40 -2.89 9.29 6.22
N LEU A 41 -1.91 10.19 6.29
CA LEU A 41 -2.15 11.64 6.49
C LEU A 41 -2.94 12.28 5.34
N GLU A 42 -2.85 11.74 4.13
CA GLU A 42 -3.67 12.12 2.98
C GLU A 42 -5.11 11.54 3.05
N GLY A 43 -5.46 10.81 4.11
CA GLY A 43 -6.79 10.24 4.33
C GLY A 43 -7.00 8.87 3.70
N LYS A 44 -5.94 8.16 3.29
CA LYS A 44 -6.06 6.78 2.80
C LYS A 44 -6.11 5.80 3.96
N GLU A 45 -6.99 4.82 3.87
CA GLU A 45 -7.00 3.69 4.78
C GLU A 45 -5.81 2.76 4.50
N ILE A 46 -5.18 2.22 5.54
CA ILE A 46 -4.04 1.32 5.44
C ILE A 46 -4.41 -0.05 6.01
N ILE A 47 -4.35 -1.08 5.18
CA ILE A 47 -4.56 -2.47 5.55
C ILE A 47 -3.27 -3.23 5.28
N VAL A 48 -2.83 -4.07 6.22
CA VAL A 48 -1.71 -4.99 5.99
C VAL A 48 -2.26 -6.39 5.77
N TRP A 49 -1.83 -7.06 4.71
CA TRP A 49 -2.28 -8.41 4.39
C TRP A 49 -1.11 -9.36 4.09
N SER A 50 -1.26 -10.64 4.43
CA SER A 50 -0.20 -11.62 4.19
C SER A 50 -0.76 -12.92 3.62
N ALA A 51 -0.04 -13.50 2.65
CA ALA A 51 -0.29 -14.87 2.19
C ALA A 51 -0.06 -15.91 3.29
N ARG A 52 0.73 -15.57 4.33
CA ARG A 52 0.99 -16.43 5.50
C ARG A 52 -0.05 -16.28 6.61
N GLY A 53 -1.09 -15.49 6.37
CA GLY A 53 -2.20 -15.29 7.30
C GLY A 53 -2.17 -13.99 8.10
N ALA A 54 -3.31 -13.62 8.68
CA ALA A 54 -3.51 -12.40 9.44
C ALA A 54 -2.55 -12.25 10.64
N ASP A 55 -2.15 -13.35 11.29
CA ASP A 55 -1.19 -13.29 12.40
C ASP A 55 0.21 -12.85 11.95
N ASN A 56 0.61 -13.22 10.72
CA ASN A 56 1.86 -12.74 10.15
C ASN A 56 1.77 -11.25 9.83
N ALA A 57 0.63 -10.78 9.32
CA ALA A 57 0.38 -9.35 9.10
C ALA A 57 0.41 -8.57 10.42
N ARG A 58 -0.22 -9.07 11.49
CA ARG A 58 -0.19 -8.43 12.81
C ARG A 58 1.24 -8.31 13.36
N ARG A 59 2.02 -9.39 13.30
CA ARG A 59 3.42 -9.37 13.74
C ARG A 59 4.25 -8.36 12.94
N ALA A 60 4.04 -8.26 11.63
CA ALA A 60 4.75 -7.28 10.80
C ALA A 60 4.40 -5.84 11.19
N VAL A 61 3.13 -5.56 11.50
CA VAL A 61 2.70 -4.24 12.01
C VAL A 61 3.38 -3.89 13.32
N GLU A 62 3.51 -4.85 14.25
CA GLU A 62 4.21 -4.68 15.52
C GLU A 62 5.71 -4.40 15.30
N ILE A 63 6.39 -5.20 14.46
CA ILE A 63 7.81 -5.03 14.13
C ILE A 63 8.06 -3.64 13.51
N CYS A 64 7.16 -3.17 12.65
CA CYS A 64 7.29 -1.88 11.98
C CYS A 64 6.82 -0.69 12.84
N GLY A 65 6.16 -0.93 13.97
CA GLY A 65 5.64 0.13 14.83
C GLY A 65 4.62 1.04 14.12
N ILE A 66 3.72 0.47 13.30
CA ILE A 66 2.71 1.21 12.51
C ILE A 66 1.27 0.89 12.93
N GLY A 67 1.08 0.31 14.11
CA GLY A 67 -0.26 -0.06 14.61
C GLY A 67 -1.21 1.12 14.78
N ASP A 68 -0.69 2.34 14.87
CA ASP A 68 -1.47 3.59 14.97
C ASP A 68 -2.14 4.02 13.66
N ILE A 69 -1.63 3.57 12.50
CA ILE A 69 -2.16 3.94 11.18
C ILE A 69 -2.84 2.78 10.43
N VAL A 70 -2.71 1.55 10.93
CA VAL A 70 -3.27 0.35 10.28
C VAL A 70 -4.66 0.04 10.82
N SER A 71 -5.67 0.04 9.95
CA SER A 71 -7.06 -0.29 10.32
C SER A 71 -7.26 -1.79 10.51
N HIS A 72 -6.67 -2.62 9.62
CA HIS A 72 -6.87 -4.06 9.62
C HIS A 72 -5.61 -4.85 9.28
N THR A 73 -5.53 -6.06 9.84
CA THR A 73 -4.51 -7.07 9.52
C THR A 73 -5.21 -8.32 9.01
N LEU A 74 -4.98 -8.69 7.75
CA LEU A 74 -5.78 -9.71 7.05
C LEU A 74 -4.91 -10.82 6.44
N SER A 75 -5.53 -11.98 6.22
CA SER A 75 -4.98 -12.97 5.30
C SER A 75 -5.27 -12.55 3.86
N LYS A 76 -4.33 -12.77 2.94
CA LYS A 76 -4.67 -12.72 1.51
C LYS A 76 -5.70 -13.83 1.20
N PRO A 77 -6.69 -13.57 0.34
CA PRO A 77 -7.71 -14.56 0.03
C PRO A 77 -7.10 -15.78 -0.67
N GLY A 78 -7.46 -16.98 -0.22
CA GLY A 78 -7.16 -18.23 -0.94
C GLY A 78 -8.16 -18.51 -2.08
N TYR A 79 -9.37 -17.96 -1.95
CA TYR A 79 -10.44 -18.02 -2.95
C TYR A 79 -11.12 -16.66 -3.03
N VAL A 80 -11.49 -16.24 -4.24
CA VAL A 80 -12.27 -15.02 -4.49
C VAL A 80 -13.50 -15.44 -5.29
N VAL A 81 -14.68 -15.07 -4.80
CA VAL A 81 -15.96 -15.25 -5.50
C VAL A 81 -16.38 -13.88 -6.01
N ASP A 82 -16.37 -13.70 -7.32
CA ASP A 82 -16.53 -12.40 -7.98
C ASP A 82 -17.15 -12.59 -9.38
N ASP A 83 -18.03 -11.68 -9.80
CA ASP A 83 -18.72 -11.74 -11.09
C ASP A 83 -17.85 -11.29 -12.28
N LEU A 84 -16.76 -10.56 -12.02
CA LEU A 84 -15.79 -10.09 -13.01
C LEU A 84 -14.58 -11.03 -13.14
N GLY A 85 -14.46 -12.05 -12.28
CA GLY A 85 -13.29 -12.92 -12.22
C GLY A 85 -12.01 -12.12 -11.98
N HIS A 86 -10.92 -12.42 -12.68
CA HIS A 86 -9.68 -11.61 -12.57
C HIS A 86 -9.85 -10.14 -13.00
N GLY A 87 -10.97 -9.78 -13.63
CA GLY A 87 -11.26 -8.45 -14.13
C GLY A 87 -11.35 -7.36 -13.06
N PHE A 88 -11.64 -7.70 -11.80
CA PHE A 88 -11.71 -6.73 -10.69
C PHE A 88 -10.38 -5.99 -10.49
N THR A 89 -9.26 -6.59 -10.89
CA THR A 89 -7.91 -6.01 -10.73
C THR A 89 -7.71 -4.74 -11.56
N ARG A 90 -8.53 -4.50 -12.58
CA ARG A 90 -8.50 -3.25 -13.38
C ARG A 90 -8.89 -2.01 -12.59
N TYR A 91 -9.50 -2.17 -11.41
CA TYR A 91 -9.90 -1.07 -10.54
C TYR A 91 -8.88 -0.81 -9.42
N MET A 92 -7.66 -1.31 -9.57
CA MET A 92 -6.56 -1.20 -8.61
C MET A 92 -5.31 -0.70 -9.34
N ASP A 93 -4.51 0.13 -8.67
CA ASP A 93 -3.15 0.42 -9.12
C ASP A 93 -2.18 -0.44 -8.33
N ILE A 94 -1.29 -1.14 -9.04
CA ILE A 94 -0.21 -1.91 -8.44
C ILE A 94 0.99 -0.98 -8.31
N ILE A 95 1.43 -0.75 -7.07
CA ILE A 95 2.60 0.08 -6.76
C ILE A 95 3.76 -0.88 -6.44
N GLN A 96 4.82 -0.82 -7.23
CA GLN A 96 6.04 -1.58 -6.92
C GLN A 96 6.85 -0.84 -5.86
N VAL A 97 7.51 -1.59 -4.97
CA VAL A 97 8.35 -1.00 -3.90
C VAL A 97 9.44 -0.11 -4.50
N SER A 98 9.99 -0.50 -5.66
CA SER A 98 10.99 0.28 -6.40
C SER A 98 10.52 1.67 -6.81
N ASP A 99 9.21 1.87 -6.97
CA ASP A 99 8.62 3.14 -7.39
C ASP A 99 8.47 4.10 -6.21
N ILE A 100 8.42 3.56 -4.99
CA ILE A 100 8.34 4.33 -3.74
C ILE A 100 9.69 4.98 -3.43
N ASP A 101 10.78 4.21 -3.55
CA ASP A 101 12.15 4.68 -3.29
C ASP A 101 12.52 5.90 -4.14
N GLN A 102 12.03 5.97 -5.39
CA GLN A 102 12.30 7.09 -6.30
C GLN A 102 11.53 8.36 -5.95
N SER A 103 10.39 8.24 -5.26
CA SER A 103 9.52 9.37 -4.92
C SER A 103 9.96 10.16 -3.69
N ASN A 104 10.80 9.56 -2.82
CA ASN A 104 11.36 10.16 -1.62
C ASN A 104 12.76 10.76 -1.83
N ALA A 105 13.35 10.61 -3.02
CA ALA A 105 14.62 11.26 -3.34
C ALA A 105 14.43 12.80 -3.30
N PRO A 106 15.31 13.55 -2.61
CA PRO A 106 15.22 15.00 -2.60
C PRO A 106 15.28 15.51 -4.03
N LYS A 107 14.22 16.19 -4.49
CA LYS A 107 14.24 16.90 -5.77
C LYS A 107 15.40 17.89 -5.71
N GLN A 108 16.48 17.61 -6.44
CA GLN A 108 17.56 18.58 -6.62
C GLN A 108 16.91 19.86 -7.15
N ARG A 109 16.91 20.90 -6.32
CA ARG A 109 16.54 22.24 -6.73
C ARG A 109 17.51 22.60 -7.85
N GLN A 110 17.04 22.63 -9.10
CA GLN A 110 17.81 23.22 -10.20
C GLN A 110 18.02 24.69 -9.86
N THR A 111 19.16 25.01 -9.27
CA THR A 111 19.65 26.38 -9.17
C THR A 111 19.95 26.82 -10.59
N ARG A 112 19.02 27.56 -11.21
CA ARG A 112 19.35 28.32 -12.42
C ARG A 112 20.39 29.35 -12.01
N VAL A 113 21.65 29.08 -12.33
CA VAL A 113 22.68 30.11 -12.36
C VAL A 113 22.42 30.93 -13.62
N SER A 114 21.70 32.05 -13.47
CA SER A 114 21.73 33.10 -14.47
C SER A 114 23.12 33.74 -14.41
N MET A 115 23.96 33.46 -15.40
CA MET A 115 25.11 34.31 -15.69
C MET A 115 24.62 35.55 -16.42
N ILE A 116 24.98 36.71 -15.85
CA ILE A 116 24.94 38.04 -16.47
C ILE A 116 26.25 38.21 -17.22
#